data_AF-A0A973PQL8-F1
#
_entry.id   AF-A0A973PQL8-F1
#
_cell.length_a   1.000
_cell.length_b   1.000
_cell.length_c   1.000
_cell.angle_alpha   90.00
_cell.angle_beta   90.00
_cell.angle_gamma   90.00
#
_symmetry.space_group_name_H-M   'P 1'
#
loop_
_entity.id
_entity.type
_entity.pdbx_description
1 polymer ?
#
loop_
_entity_poly.entity_id
_entity_poly.type
_entity_poly.pdbx_seq_one_letter_code
_entity_poly.pdbx_strand_id
1 'polypeptide(L)'
;LLGTLLLTRAGVRVSAGANHLVAGVADRSCLYWTYLRVQRPTNDLSMGWGSNSQWRTDFRRDHVVDGTLFYNVDAGFEPEQDDDPPPLDVLRHRCSTVTDLGDDLWPYYLFHSEPLDP
;
A
#
# COMPACT_ATOMS: atom_id res chain seq x y z
N LEU A 1 -7.05 16.25 21.57
CA LEU A 1 -8.29 16.50 20.83
C LEU A 1 -7.93 16.63 19.35
N LEU A 2 -7.95 15.53 18.59
CA LEU A 2 -8.06 15.67 17.13
C LEU A 2 -9.50 16.10 16.86
N GLY A 3 -9.67 17.18 16.09
CA GLY A 3 -10.98 17.69 15.69
C GLY A 3 -11.83 16.63 14.98
N THR A 4 -13.11 16.95 14.78
CA THR A 4 -14.12 16.12 14.12
C THR A 4 -13.60 15.48 12.82
N LEU A 5 -13.04 14.26 12.93
CA LEU A 5 -12.63 13.45 11.80
C LEU A 5 -13.89 12.91 11.14
N LEU A 6 -14.24 13.48 9.99
CA LEU A 6 -15.35 13.00 9.17
C LEU A 6 -14.81 11.89 8.25
N LEU A 7 -15.23 10.65 8.50
CA LEU A 7 -15.01 9.53 7.58
C LEU A 7 -16.18 9.48 6.60
N THR A 8 -15.95 9.81 5.32
CA THR A 8 -16.94 9.67 4.26
C THR A 8 -16.53 8.57 3.28
N ARG A 9 -17.48 7.69 2.91
CA ARG A 9 -17.29 6.65 1.88
C ARG A 9 -17.91 7.15 0.58
N ALA A 10 -17.09 7.47 -0.40
CA ALA A 10 -17.53 7.76 -1.76
C ALA A 10 -17.08 6.64 -2.71
N GLY A 11 -17.96 6.21 -3.61
CA GLY A 11 -17.55 5.43 -4.78
C GLY A 11 -16.89 6.37 -5.79
N VAL A 12 -15.66 6.07 -6.20
CA VAL A 12 -14.94 6.85 -7.21
C VAL A 12 -14.81 6.03 -8.49
N ARG A 13 -14.91 6.69 -9.65
CA ARG A 13 -14.47 6.12 -10.93
C ARG A 13 -13.07 6.65 -11.21
N VAL A 14 -12.11 5.74 -11.36
CA VAL A 14 -10.74 6.08 -11.75
C VAL A 14 -10.59 5.80 -13.24
N SER A 15 -9.86 6.66 -13.94
CA SER A 15 -9.50 6.46 -15.35
C SER A 15 -8.05 6.86 -15.52
N ALA A 16 -7.26 6.01 -16.17
CA ALA A 16 -5.86 6.26 -16.47
C ALA A 16 -5.47 5.54 -17.76
N GLY A 17 -4.31 5.89 -18.31
CA GLY A 17 -3.73 5.17 -19.45
C GLY A 17 -3.37 3.73 -19.10
N ALA A 18 -3.33 2.85 -20.10
CA ALA A 18 -3.05 1.42 -19.93
C ALA A 18 -1.67 1.13 -19.32
N ASN A 19 -0.74 2.09 -19.40
CA ASN A 19 0.59 2.00 -18.80
C ASN A 19 0.60 2.30 -17.28
N HIS A 20 -0.54 2.69 -16.71
CA HIS A 20 -0.65 3.10 -15.31
C HIS A 20 -1.69 2.28 -14.53
N LEU A 21 -2.81 1.92 -15.16
CA LEU A 21 -3.84 1.08 -14.54
C LEU A 21 -4.47 0.14 -15.58
N VAL A 22 -4.44 -1.15 -15.28
CA VAL A 22 -5.11 -2.18 -16.08
C VAL A 22 -6.32 -2.72 -15.31
N ALA A 23 -7.50 -2.60 -15.92
CA ALA A 23 -8.72 -3.19 -15.39
C ALA A 23 -8.60 -4.72 -15.33
N GLY A 24 -8.98 -5.31 -14.21
CA GLY A 24 -8.79 -6.71 -13.88
C GLY A 24 -7.53 -6.98 -13.05
N VAL A 25 -6.53 -6.09 -13.10
CA VAL A 25 -5.33 -6.16 -12.25
C VAL A 25 -5.54 -5.30 -11.02
N ALA A 26 -5.71 -3.98 -11.20
CA ALA A 26 -5.77 -3.01 -10.09
C ALA A 26 -6.97 -3.19 -9.15
N ASP A 27 -8.10 -3.72 -9.63
CA ASP A 27 -9.32 -3.95 -8.84
C ASP A 27 -9.35 -5.32 -8.16
N ARG A 28 -8.52 -6.28 -8.57
CA ARG A 28 -8.55 -7.66 -8.06
C ARG A 28 -7.29 -8.08 -7.31
N SER A 29 -6.17 -7.41 -7.55
CA SER A 29 -4.90 -7.69 -6.87
C SER A 29 -5.01 -7.55 -5.35
N CYS A 30 -4.16 -8.25 -4.60
CA CYS A 30 -4.17 -8.16 -3.14
C CYS A 30 -3.93 -6.72 -2.65
N LEU A 31 -4.73 -6.29 -1.66
CA LEU A 31 -4.52 -5.03 -0.95
C LEU A 31 -3.65 -5.24 0.29
N TYR A 32 -2.46 -4.67 0.28
CA TYR A 32 -1.53 -4.67 1.41
C TYR A 32 -1.89 -3.60 2.44
N TRP A 33 -1.43 -3.78 3.69
CA TRP A 33 -1.78 -2.93 4.85
C TRP A 33 -3.30 -2.77 5.03
N THR A 34 -4.04 -3.83 4.71
CA THR A 34 -5.51 -3.83 4.77
C THR A 34 -5.97 -5.11 5.41
N TYR A 35 -6.71 -5.03 6.53
CA TYR A 35 -7.17 -6.23 7.22
C TYR A 35 -8.37 -6.91 6.55
N LEU A 36 -9.31 -6.14 5.99
CA LEU A 36 -10.53 -6.73 5.42
C LEU A 36 -11.12 -5.89 4.28
N ARG A 37 -11.43 -6.57 3.17
CA ARG A 37 -12.26 -6.06 2.08
C ARG A 37 -13.10 -7.21 1.51
N VAL A 38 -14.42 -7.09 1.58
CA VAL A 38 -15.34 -8.20 1.25
C VAL A 38 -15.17 -8.77 -0.16
N GLN A 39 -14.79 -7.94 -1.14
CA GLN A 39 -14.74 -8.33 -2.56
C GLN A 39 -13.32 -8.32 -3.13
N ARG A 40 -12.30 -8.33 -2.28
CA ARG A 40 -10.91 -8.23 -2.72
C ARG A 40 -9.96 -8.91 -1.73
N PRO A 41 -8.97 -9.69 -2.20
CA PRO A 41 -7.94 -10.23 -1.31
C PRO A 41 -7.21 -9.10 -0.58
N THR A 42 -6.80 -9.40 0.65
CA THR A 42 -6.18 -8.45 1.56
C THR A 42 -5.06 -9.13 2.33
N ASN A 43 -3.98 -8.41 2.58
CA ASN A 43 -2.84 -8.86 3.38
C ASN A 43 -2.48 -7.75 4.38
N ASP A 44 -2.35 -8.14 5.64
CA ASP A 44 -1.99 -7.25 6.74
C ASP A 44 -1.15 -8.00 7.76
N LEU A 45 -0.17 -7.31 8.36
CA LEU A 45 0.72 -7.91 9.36
C LEU A 45 -0.03 -8.48 10.57
N SER A 46 -1.25 -8.02 10.85
CA SER A 46 -2.06 -8.53 11.95
C SER A 46 -2.71 -9.89 11.65
N MET A 47 -2.72 -10.35 10.40
CA MET A 47 -3.43 -11.58 10.02
C MET A 47 -2.82 -12.83 10.67
N GLY A 48 -3.66 -13.73 11.18
CA GLY A 48 -3.22 -15.01 11.77
C GLY A 48 -2.75 -14.95 13.23
N TRP A 49 -2.57 -13.76 13.83
CA TRP A 49 -2.01 -13.59 15.17
C TRP A 49 -3.05 -13.43 16.31
N GLY A 50 -4.35 -13.56 16.01
CA GLY A 50 -5.45 -13.43 16.98
C GLY A 50 -6.03 -12.01 17.10
N SER A 51 -7.04 -11.81 17.96
CA SER A 51 -7.80 -10.54 18.04
C SER A 51 -6.99 -9.33 18.52
N ASN A 52 -5.90 -9.55 19.25
CA ASN A 52 -5.07 -8.48 19.81
C ASN A 52 -3.97 -7.99 18.86
N SER A 53 -3.74 -8.66 17.74
CA SER A 53 -2.66 -8.31 16.80
C SER A 53 -2.88 -6.96 16.14
N GLN A 54 -4.12 -6.63 15.77
CA GLN A 54 -4.48 -5.37 15.13
C GLN A 54 -4.09 -4.14 15.97
N TRP A 55 -4.08 -4.26 17.30
CA TRP A 55 -3.73 -3.17 18.21
C TRP A 55 -2.21 -2.93 18.32
N ARG A 56 -1.41 -3.90 17.87
CA ARG A 56 0.05 -3.84 17.88
C ARG A 56 0.65 -3.62 16.50
N THR A 57 -0.14 -3.73 15.44
CA THR A 57 0.28 -3.45 14.07
C THR A 57 0.21 -1.95 13.83
N ASP A 58 1.35 -1.35 13.54
CA ASP A 58 1.44 0.07 13.22
C ASP A 58 0.76 0.38 11.87
N PHE A 59 0.19 1.58 11.77
CA PHE A 59 -0.35 2.07 10.52
C PHE A 59 0.78 2.54 9.60
N ARG A 60 0.69 2.17 8.32
CA ARG A 60 1.54 2.75 7.29
C ARG A 60 1.39 4.27 7.24
N ARG A 61 2.53 4.98 7.27
CA ARG A 61 2.60 6.44 7.10
C ARG A 61 3.25 6.80 5.78
N ASP A 62 2.60 7.70 5.05
CA ASP A 62 3.07 8.32 3.81
C ASP A 62 3.02 9.85 3.99
N HIS A 63 3.98 10.59 3.43
CA HIS A 63 3.97 12.06 3.49
C HIS A 63 4.61 12.73 2.26
N VAL A 64 4.27 13.99 2.05
CA VAL A 64 4.92 14.87 1.07
C VAL A 64 5.75 15.89 1.82
N VAL A 65 7.03 15.99 1.51
CA VAL A 65 7.94 17.00 2.07
C VAL A 65 8.78 17.56 0.92
N ASP A 66 8.81 18.88 0.78
CA ASP A 66 9.65 19.60 -0.19
C ASP A 66 9.59 19.05 -1.62
N GLY A 67 8.38 18.72 -2.10
CA GLY A 67 8.17 18.20 -3.46
C GLY A 67 8.59 16.75 -3.65
N THR A 68 8.82 16.00 -2.57
CA THR A 68 9.10 14.56 -2.58
C THR A 68 7.99 13.80 -1.88
N LEU A 69 7.51 12.73 -2.52
CA LEU A 69 6.61 11.73 -1.96
C LEU A 69 7.43 10.70 -1.20
N PHE A 70 7.04 10.41 0.03
CA PHE A 70 7.63 9.38 0.87
C PHE A 70 6.58 8.36 1.26
N TYR A 71 6.87 7.08 1.01
CA TYR A 71 5.96 5.96 1.22
C TYR A 71 6.50 5.02 2.30
N ASN A 72 5.62 4.62 3.23
CA ASN A 72 5.92 3.70 4.32
C ASN A 72 7.13 4.12 5.17
N VAL A 73 7.12 5.37 5.65
CA VAL A 73 8.28 6.04 6.26
C VAL A 73 8.75 5.46 7.60
N ASP A 74 7.96 4.56 8.18
CA ASP A 74 8.29 3.86 9.42
C ASP A 74 8.85 2.46 9.19
N ALA A 75 9.10 2.09 7.93
CA ALA A 75 9.79 0.85 7.63
C ALA A 75 11.08 0.79 8.45
N GLY A 76 11.12 -0.15 9.42
CA GLY A 76 12.17 -0.20 10.45
C GLY A 76 13.54 -0.66 9.97
N PHE A 77 13.69 -0.92 8.67
CA PHE A 77 14.92 -1.40 8.05
C PHE A 77 15.09 -0.72 6.69
N GLU A 78 16.30 -0.25 6.39
CA GLU A 78 16.72 -0.17 5.00
C GLU A 78 16.78 -1.61 4.49
N PRO A 79 16.13 -1.96 3.36
CA PRO A 79 16.23 -3.30 2.83
C PRO A 79 17.70 -3.65 2.63
N GLU A 80 18.12 -4.84 3.09
CA GLU A 80 19.29 -5.48 2.50
C GLU A 80 19.08 -5.47 0.98
N GLN A 81 20.13 -5.21 0.20
CA GLN A 81 20.02 -5.21 -1.26
C GLN A 81 19.66 -6.63 -1.72
N ASP A 82 18.36 -6.93 -1.80
CA ASP A 82 17.83 -8.04 -2.57
C ASP A 82 18.11 -7.77 -4.05
N ASP A 83 18.45 -8.83 -4.78
CA ASP A 83 18.66 -8.75 -6.24
C ASP A 83 17.36 -8.40 -6.99
N ASP A 84 16.20 -8.66 -6.38
CA ASP A 84 14.89 -8.36 -6.95
C ASP A 84 14.48 -6.90 -6.68
N PRO A 85 14.02 -6.15 -7.71
CA PRO A 85 13.57 -4.79 -7.52
C PRO A 85 12.35 -4.74 -6.59
N PRO A 86 12.23 -3.68 -5.75
CA PRO A 86 11.09 -3.56 -4.85
C PRO A 86 9.77 -3.47 -5.63
N PRO A 87 8.65 -4.01 -5.10
CA PRO A 87 7.34 -3.94 -5.74
C PRO A 87 6.75 -2.54 -5.65
N LEU A 88 7.22 -1.62 -6.50
CA LEU A 88 6.89 -0.19 -6.44
C LEU A 88 5.38 0.09 -6.52
N ASP A 89 4.64 -0.69 -7.32
CA ASP A 89 3.17 -0.59 -7.40
C ASP A 89 2.52 -0.77 -6.02
N VAL A 90 2.99 -1.76 -5.26
CA VAL A 90 2.47 -2.02 -3.92
C VAL A 90 2.90 -0.92 -2.95
N LEU A 91 4.12 -0.43 -3.07
CA LEU A 91 4.56 0.72 -2.25
C LEU A 91 3.77 1.98 -2.59
N ARG A 92 3.42 2.26 -3.84
CA ARG A 92 2.66 3.48 -4.21
C ARG A 92 1.16 3.36 -3.99
N HIS A 93 0.59 2.22 -4.35
CA HIS A 93 -0.85 2.04 -4.51
C HIS A 93 -1.43 0.95 -3.59
N ARG A 94 -0.59 0.32 -2.76
CA ARG A 94 -0.94 -0.80 -1.87
C ARG A 94 -1.39 -2.05 -2.60
N CYS A 95 -1.22 -2.09 -3.92
CA CYS A 95 -1.62 -3.20 -4.77
C CYS A 95 -0.98 -3.12 -6.15
N SER A 96 -0.98 -4.23 -6.88
CA SER A 96 -0.57 -4.33 -8.27
C SER A 96 -1.46 -3.48 -9.19
N THR A 97 -0.90 -2.74 -10.16
CA THR A 97 -1.68 -1.86 -11.04
C THR A 97 -1.67 -2.25 -12.52
N VAL A 98 -0.51 -2.65 -13.06
CA VAL A 98 -0.34 -3.01 -14.48
C VAL A 98 -0.11 -4.51 -14.65
N THR A 99 0.77 -5.09 -13.85
CA THR A 99 1.09 -6.53 -13.84
C THR A 99 0.71 -7.10 -12.49
N ASP A 100 0.08 -8.28 -12.45
CA ASP A 100 -0.22 -8.93 -11.18
C ASP A 100 1.04 -9.50 -10.54
N LEU A 101 1.45 -8.89 -9.42
CA LEU A 101 2.61 -9.31 -8.62
C LEU A 101 2.28 -10.42 -7.61
N GLY A 102 1.02 -10.86 -7.50
CA GLY A 102 0.60 -11.86 -6.52
C GLY A 102 0.36 -11.30 -5.11
N ASP A 103 0.12 -12.21 -4.16
CA ASP A 103 -0.28 -11.92 -2.78
C ASP A 103 0.74 -12.36 -1.70
N ASP A 104 1.85 -12.97 -2.12
CA ASP A 104 2.95 -13.46 -1.29
C ASP A 104 4.15 -12.51 -1.30
N LEU A 105 3.90 -11.19 -1.34
CA LEU A 105 4.96 -10.18 -1.22
C LEU A 105 5.16 -9.79 0.23
N TRP A 106 6.34 -9.26 0.53
CA TRP A 106 6.69 -8.77 1.87
C TRP A 106 7.08 -7.29 1.90
N PRO A 107 6.17 -6.36 1.52
CA PRO A 107 6.50 -4.96 1.34
C PRO A 107 6.60 -4.15 2.66
N TYR A 108 6.29 -4.78 3.79
CA TYR A 108 6.05 -4.09 5.07
C TYR A 108 7.28 -3.37 5.63
N TYR A 109 8.47 -3.87 5.28
CA TYR A 109 9.76 -3.30 5.69
C TYR A 109 10.44 -2.52 4.58
N LEU A 110 9.74 -2.25 3.48
CA LEU A 110 10.26 -1.48 2.37
C LEU A 110 9.79 -0.03 2.45
N PHE A 111 10.68 0.88 2.09
CA PHE A 111 10.44 2.32 1.96
C PHE A 111 10.74 2.75 0.53
N HIS A 112 10.00 3.75 0.04
CA HIS A 112 10.26 4.34 -1.26
C HIS A 112 10.03 5.85 -1.19
N SER A 113 10.83 6.60 -1.95
CA SER A 113 10.58 8.00 -2.20
C SER A 113 10.76 8.34 -3.66
N GLU A 114 10.01 9.33 -4.13
CA GLU A 114 10.09 9.84 -5.50
C GLU A 114 9.69 11.32 -5.55
N PRO A 115 10.12 12.08 -6.58
CA PRO A 115 9.62 13.43 -6.80
C PRO A 115 8.09 13.44 -6.99
N LEU A 116 7.44 14.49 -6.48
CA LEU A 116 5.98 14.69 -6.61
C LEU A 116 5.56 14.88 -8.07
N ASP A 117 6.43 15.51 -8.87
CA ASP A 117 6.26 15.71 -10.31
C ASP A 117 7.22 14.76 -11.07
N PRO A 118 6.69 13.82 -11.88
CA PRO A 118 7.49 12.91 -12.71
C PRO A 118 8.06 13.54 -13.98
#